data_AF-S4PH43-F1
#
_entry.id   AF-S4PH43-F1
#
_cell.length_a   1.000
_cell.length_b   1.000
_cell.length_c   1.000
_cell.angle_alpha   90.00
_cell.angle_beta   90.00
_cell.angle_gamma   90.00
#
_symmetry.space_group_name_H-M   'P 1'
#
loop_
_entity.id
_entity.type
_entity.pdbx_description
1 polymer ?
#
loop_
_entity_poly.entity_id
_entity_poly.type
_entity_poly.pdbx_seq_one_letter_code
_entity_poly.pdbx_strand_id
1 'polypeptide(L)'
;MCAPTSNKEPDIAVENASMPNAPSGGTSGGGASAEEAMPALTWPPETFEASGDEDSLMGLTNNGKITSSGTNGGSAVSADPAERRGNALSALRALCESTALQPYLMQLLTAKDGMGQTPLMAAVAERAYRAALVILDSIRACPEADEAQRSAAIFPPNAHHDHSPLLVLCCNDTCSFTWTGQDHINQDIFECKTCGLTGSLCCCTECAKVCHKGHDCKLKRTSPTAYCDCWEKCRCKALVGGNWSARCDLLGRLARDTQLATHFNSRGESILLFLVQTVGRQAVEQRQFRASSSRGRGARKQPGSDAEVDVPDHDLEPPRFARRALLHLLADWPAVEAAIMCGSNGQTENETPIASPAPNQSGTTLLDKFTHALIVKCTNEMLDTLLNTLIKEQQNDSVPGRAERAREVTRRFVRSVARIFVIFSVEMAPGAAKKKGPLSITASLVRCRRVFAALVALAVEELVEAADALLAPVRLGVVRPTAPFPLATTYVDLVNGSEDLFGVEPLSTGHSRLPHSRRESSVAGRAAANGTSMGSSTLVPDRSSTPVATEYPDDVAGEALGGDDDASETDEPNIPPPVQPTESQHHDDPMGD
;
A
#
# COMPACT_ATOMS: atom_id res chain seq x y z
N MET A 1 37.27 -11.31 -2.11
CA MET A 1 38.33 -12.27 -2.50
C MET A 1 37.96 -13.62 -1.88
N CYS A 2 37.84 -14.63 -2.75
CA CYS A 2 37.85 -16.09 -2.54
C CYS A 2 37.09 -16.73 -1.35
N ALA A 3 35.88 -17.25 -1.63
CA ALA A 3 35.51 -18.67 -1.83
C ALA A 3 36.13 -19.83 -0.99
N PRO A 4 35.42 -20.99 -0.90
CA PRO A 4 35.34 -21.90 0.25
C PRO A 4 35.96 -23.30 0.01
N THR A 5 35.87 -24.22 0.99
CA THR A 5 35.96 -25.67 0.74
C THR A 5 34.95 -26.50 1.56
N SER A 6 34.29 -27.37 0.81
CA SER A 6 33.35 -28.46 1.13
C SER A 6 33.98 -29.63 1.92
N ASN A 7 33.15 -30.45 2.57
CA ASN A 7 33.13 -31.93 2.58
C ASN A 7 32.37 -32.43 3.83
N LYS A 8 31.74 -33.61 3.95
CA LYS A 8 31.26 -34.73 3.10
C LYS A 8 30.82 -35.79 4.13
N GLU A 9 29.63 -36.36 4.00
CA GLU A 9 29.11 -37.53 4.77
C GLU A 9 29.93 -38.82 4.50
N PRO A 10 29.89 -39.89 5.34
CA PRO A 10 28.72 -40.81 5.43
C PRO A 10 28.45 -41.61 6.73
N ASP A 11 27.26 -42.21 6.76
CA ASP A 11 26.65 -43.20 7.67
C ASP A 11 27.45 -44.48 7.99
N ILE A 12 27.26 -45.04 9.21
CA ILE A 12 27.13 -46.50 9.48
C ILE A 12 26.22 -46.75 10.70
N ALA A 13 25.22 -47.62 10.55
CA ALA A 13 24.29 -48.15 11.55
C ALA A 13 24.79 -49.45 12.22
N VAL A 14 24.44 -49.74 13.49
CA VAL A 14 24.21 -51.11 14.02
C VAL A 14 23.25 -51.09 15.24
N GLU A 15 22.35 -52.08 15.26
CA GLU A 15 21.23 -52.36 16.16
C GLU A 15 21.54 -52.94 17.57
N ASN A 16 20.55 -52.81 18.46
CA ASN A 16 20.02 -53.73 19.50
C ASN A 16 20.94 -54.39 20.55
N ALA A 17 20.59 -54.25 21.84
CA ALA A 17 19.73 -55.21 22.58
C ALA A 17 19.76 -55.05 24.12
N SER A 18 18.59 -55.25 24.73
CA SER A 18 18.36 -55.91 26.05
C SER A 18 18.45 -55.12 27.37
N MET A 19 17.27 -54.84 27.93
CA MET A 19 16.99 -54.82 29.39
C MET A 19 17.07 -56.24 29.98
N PRO A 20 17.31 -56.41 31.30
CA PRO A 20 16.18 -56.69 32.19
C PRO A 20 16.23 -56.08 33.61
N ASN A 21 15.05 -56.13 34.23
CA ASN A 21 14.57 -55.61 35.52
C ASN A 21 15.31 -56.00 36.81
N ALA A 22 15.35 -55.02 37.74
CA ALA A 22 14.94 -54.99 39.17
C ALA A 22 15.42 -56.07 40.18
N PRO A 23 15.62 -55.74 41.48
CA PRO A 23 14.47 -55.54 42.38
C PRO A 23 14.60 -54.43 43.45
N SER A 24 13.44 -54.17 44.05
CA SER A 24 12.98 -53.23 45.06
C SER A 24 13.61 -53.31 46.47
N GLY A 25 13.60 -52.16 47.18
CA GLY A 25 13.33 -52.11 48.63
C GLY A 25 14.01 -50.97 49.39
N GLY A 26 13.23 -50.05 50.00
CA GLY A 26 13.73 -49.15 51.06
C GLY A 26 13.03 -47.79 51.17
N THR A 27 12.10 -47.67 52.12
CA THR A 27 11.41 -46.45 52.57
C THR A 27 12.29 -45.51 53.41
N SER A 28 12.23 -44.19 53.19
CA SER A 28 12.03 -43.15 54.25
C SER A 28 12.16 -41.70 53.74
N GLY A 29 11.08 -40.92 53.89
CA GLY A 29 11.04 -39.58 54.52
C GLY A 29 11.69 -38.35 53.87
N GLY A 30 10.89 -37.28 53.71
CA GLY A 30 11.34 -35.88 53.76
C GLY A 30 10.91 -35.01 52.57
N GLY A 31 9.95 -34.11 52.79
CA GLY A 31 9.32 -33.30 51.74
C GLY A 31 10.11 -32.07 51.28
N ALA A 32 9.70 -31.53 50.12
CA ALA A 32 9.87 -30.13 49.73
C ALA A 32 8.96 -29.80 48.52
N SER A 33 8.24 -28.69 48.65
CA SER A 33 7.66 -27.80 47.63
C SER A 33 7.02 -28.41 46.37
N ALA A 34 5.68 -28.37 46.35
CA ALA A 34 4.92 -28.35 45.11
C ALA A 34 5.08 -26.98 44.45
N GLU A 35 6.07 -26.82 43.57
CA GLU A 35 5.93 -25.86 42.46
C GLU A 35 5.00 -26.51 41.43
N GLU A 36 3.78 -25.99 41.35
CA GLU A 36 2.81 -26.36 40.34
C GLU A 36 3.33 -25.89 38.98
N ALA A 37 3.99 -26.80 38.26
CA ALA A 37 4.45 -26.56 36.91
C ALA A 37 3.23 -26.25 36.03
N MET A 38 3.14 -25.00 35.56
CA MET A 38 2.20 -24.58 34.52
C MET A 38 2.24 -25.60 33.38
N PRO A 39 1.11 -26.24 33.02
CA PRO A 39 1.10 -27.19 31.92
C PRO A 39 1.52 -26.46 30.64
N ALA A 40 2.58 -26.93 30.01
CA ALA A 40 3.00 -26.45 28.70
C ALA A 40 1.87 -26.75 27.71
N LEU A 41 1.07 -25.73 27.39
CA LEU A 41 0.09 -25.76 26.32
C LEU A 41 0.85 -25.98 25.01
N THR A 42 0.99 -27.24 24.63
CA THR A 42 1.44 -27.64 23.32
C THR A 42 0.27 -27.46 22.38
N TRP A 43 0.27 -26.36 21.64
CA TRP A 43 -0.67 -26.18 20.53
C TRP A 43 -0.48 -27.34 19.54
N PRO A 44 -1.58 -27.93 19.03
CA PRO A 44 -1.47 -28.94 17.99
C PRO A 44 -0.71 -28.36 16.79
N PRO A 45 0.06 -29.18 16.04
CA PRO A 45 0.76 -28.71 14.85
C PRO A 45 -0.22 -28.02 13.90
N GLU A 46 0.18 -26.87 13.35
CA GLU A 46 -0.66 -26.03 12.49
C GLU A 46 -1.06 -26.77 11.20
N THR A 47 -2.15 -27.55 11.27
CA THR A 47 -2.89 -28.01 10.09
C THR A 47 -3.87 -26.90 9.67
N PHE A 48 -3.33 -25.75 9.28
CA PHE A 48 -4.08 -24.78 8.51
C PHE A 48 -4.01 -25.22 7.04
N GLU A 49 -4.97 -26.04 6.62
CA GLU A 49 -5.37 -25.99 5.22
C GLU A 49 -5.90 -24.58 4.95
N ALA A 50 -5.40 -23.96 3.87
CA ALA A 50 -5.83 -22.64 3.47
C ALA A 50 -7.33 -22.68 3.21
N SER A 51 -8.11 -22.12 4.13
CA SER A 51 -9.55 -21.90 3.96
C SER A 51 -9.72 -21.01 2.74
N GLY A 52 -10.07 -21.60 1.60
CA GLY A 52 -10.50 -20.89 0.39
C GLY A 52 -11.58 -19.86 0.73
N ASP A 53 -11.49 -18.70 0.09
CA ASP A 53 -12.37 -17.55 0.25
C ASP A 53 -13.35 -17.44 -0.91
N GLU A 54 -14.29 -18.39 -0.98
CA GLU A 54 -15.39 -18.38 -1.96
C GLU A 54 -16.42 -17.24 -1.77
N ASP A 55 -16.26 -16.42 -0.73
CA ASP A 55 -17.20 -15.34 -0.35
C ASP A 55 -16.93 -13.99 -1.06
N SER A 56 -16.10 -14.00 -2.12
CA SER A 56 -15.95 -12.87 -3.05
C SER A 56 -16.78 -13.04 -4.34
N LEU A 57 -17.52 -14.14 -4.48
CA LEU A 57 -18.41 -14.41 -5.62
C LEU A 57 -19.81 -13.88 -5.35
N MET A 58 -20.16 -12.74 -5.95
CA MET A 58 -21.57 -12.40 -6.19
C MET A 58 -22.22 -13.55 -6.98
N GLY A 59 -23.38 -13.99 -6.47
CA GLY A 59 -24.01 -15.24 -6.84
C GLY A 59 -24.45 -15.35 -8.30
N LEU A 60 -24.44 -16.59 -8.79
CA LEU A 60 -25.44 -17.18 -9.69
C LEU A 60 -25.22 -18.72 -9.70
N THR A 61 -26.17 -19.44 -9.10
CA THR A 61 -26.58 -20.84 -9.37
C THR A 61 -25.50 -21.95 -9.44
N ASN A 62 -25.43 -22.79 -8.40
CA ASN A 62 -25.44 -24.25 -8.63
C ASN A 62 -25.91 -25.03 -7.39
N ASN A 63 -27.16 -25.49 -7.41
CA ASN A 63 -27.72 -26.40 -6.41
C ASN A 63 -27.17 -27.82 -6.62
N GLY A 64 -26.08 -28.17 -5.95
CA GLY A 64 -25.57 -29.53 -5.81
C GLY A 64 -25.91 -30.11 -4.43
N LYS A 65 -27.13 -30.63 -4.27
CA LYS A 65 -27.58 -31.28 -3.02
C LYS A 65 -26.83 -32.60 -2.83
N ILE A 66 -25.78 -32.62 -1.99
CA ILE A 66 -25.18 -33.86 -1.48
C ILE A 66 -25.73 -34.09 -0.08
N THR A 67 -26.71 -34.99 0.02
CA THR A 67 -27.20 -35.53 1.28
C THR A 67 -26.17 -36.49 1.88
N SER A 68 -25.64 -36.18 3.05
CA SER A 68 -24.98 -37.17 3.91
C SER A 68 -25.72 -37.26 5.23
N SER A 69 -26.70 -38.18 5.28
CA SER A 69 -27.16 -38.72 6.56
C SER A 69 -26.09 -39.67 7.07
N GLY A 70 -25.54 -39.40 8.26
CA GLY A 70 -24.55 -40.25 8.89
C GLY A 70 -24.22 -39.78 10.29
N THR A 71 -25.07 -40.14 11.24
CA THR A 71 -24.80 -40.11 12.68
C THR A 71 -23.45 -40.75 13.02
N ASN A 72 -22.53 -39.95 13.56
CA ASN A 72 -21.58 -40.36 14.59
C ASN A 72 -20.98 -39.12 15.27
N GLY A 73 -21.07 -39.04 16.59
CA GLY A 73 -20.47 -37.97 17.38
C GLY A 73 -18.94 -37.99 17.28
N GLY A 74 -18.33 -36.80 17.31
CA GLY A 74 -16.90 -36.68 17.60
C GLY A 74 -16.04 -35.76 16.74
N SER A 75 -16.56 -34.70 16.11
CA SER A 75 -15.70 -33.56 15.78
C SER A 75 -16.27 -32.29 16.39
N ALA A 76 -15.58 -31.75 17.39
CA ALA A 76 -15.90 -30.45 18.00
C ALA A 76 -15.58 -29.27 17.04
N VAL A 77 -15.12 -29.56 15.82
CA VAL A 77 -14.69 -28.58 14.82
C VAL A 77 -15.50 -28.83 13.55
N SER A 78 -16.24 -27.81 13.10
CA SER A 78 -16.95 -27.83 11.82
C SER A 78 -15.97 -28.08 10.67
N ALA A 79 -16.39 -28.85 9.66
CA ALA A 79 -15.60 -29.06 8.45
C ALA A 79 -15.74 -27.90 7.45
N ASP A 80 -16.80 -27.09 7.55
CA ASP A 80 -17.05 -25.95 6.66
C ASP A 80 -16.15 -24.75 7.04
N PRO A 81 -15.28 -24.27 6.14
CA PRO A 81 -14.43 -23.12 6.41
C PRO A 81 -15.20 -21.84 6.73
N ALA A 82 -16.40 -21.64 6.16
CA ALA A 82 -17.24 -20.48 6.48
C ALA A 82 -17.76 -20.55 7.92
N GLU A 83 -18.34 -21.67 8.32
CA GLU A 83 -18.79 -21.90 9.70
C GLU A 83 -17.64 -21.81 10.71
N ARG A 84 -16.46 -22.37 10.40
CA ARG A 84 -15.26 -22.24 11.24
C ARG A 84 -14.87 -20.78 11.48
N ARG A 85 -14.88 -19.96 10.43
CA ARG A 85 -14.61 -18.51 10.55
C ARG A 85 -15.66 -17.80 11.40
N GLY A 86 -16.94 -18.14 11.23
CA GLY A 86 -18.04 -17.64 12.05
C GLY A 86 -17.86 -17.96 13.54
N ASN A 87 -17.58 -19.24 13.85
CA ASN A 87 -17.36 -19.71 15.22
C ASN A 87 -16.13 -19.04 15.87
N ALA A 88 -15.04 -18.85 15.13
CA ALA A 88 -13.85 -18.14 15.62
C ALA A 88 -14.15 -16.67 15.96
N LEU A 89 -14.93 -15.98 15.12
CA LEU A 89 -15.36 -14.60 15.41
C LEU A 89 -16.27 -14.52 16.63
N SER A 90 -17.19 -15.46 16.80
CA SER A 90 -18.06 -15.54 17.98
C SER A 90 -17.25 -15.79 19.26
N ALA A 91 -16.26 -16.68 19.20
CA ALA A 91 -15.36 -16.93 20.32
C ALA A 91 -14.55 -15.67 20.68
N LEU A 92 -14.03 -14.94 19.69
CA LEU A 92 -13.32 -13.68 19.91
C LEU A 92 -14.21 -12.64 20.61
N ARG A 93 -15.46 -12.45 20.14
CA ARG A 93 -16.41 -11.54 20.79
C ARG A 93 -16.67 -11.94 22.25
N ALA A 94 -16.93 -13.23 22.49
CA ALA A 94 -17.16 -13.74 23.84
C ALA A 94 -15.96 -13.49 24.78
N LEU A 95 -14.72 -13.57 24.26
CA LEU A 95 -13.52 -13.23 25.03
C LEU A 95 -13.45 -11.73 25.33
N CYS A 96 -13.72 -10.88 24.34
CA CYS A 96 -13.70 -9.42 24.50
C CYS A 96 -14.80 -8.89 25.43
N GLU A 97 -15.96 -9.56 25.48
CA GLU A 97 -17.12 -9.18 26.29
C GLU A 97 -17.13 -9.89 27.67
N SER A 98 -16.16 -10.77 27.94
CA SER A 98 -16.10 -11.53 29.18
C SER A 98 -15.87 -10.63 30.39
N THR A 99 -16.82 -10.67 31.34
CA THR A 99 -16.72 -9.93 32.61
C THR A 99 -15.52 -10.38 33.46
N ALA A 100 -15.11 -11.64 33.35
CA ALA A 100 -13.94 -12.17 34.04
C ALA A 100 -12.62 -11.65 33.44
N LEU A 101 -12.59 -11.39 32.13
CA LEU A 101 -11.40 -10.87 31.44
C LEU A 101 -11.33 -9.35 31.42
N GLN A 102 -12.45 -8.66 31.66
CA GLN A 102 -12.54 -7.20 31.59
C GLN A 102 -11.41 -6.46 32.34
N PRO A 103 -11.00 -6.85 33.58
CA PRO A 103 -9.90 -6.19 34.29
C PRO A 103 -8.52 -6.34 33.60
N TYR A 104 -8.35 -7.39 32.79
CA TYR A 104 -7.10 -7.72 32.09
C TYR A 104 -7.16 -7.42 30.58
N LEU A 105 -8.32 -7.02 30.07
CA LEU A 105 -8.58 -6.93 28.63
C LEU A 105 -7.59 -5.96 27.95
N MET A 106 -7.36 -4.79 28.53
CA MET A 106 -6.41 -3.83 27.95
C MET A 106 -4.97 -4.35 27.98
N GLN A 107 -4.58 -5.12 29.01
CA GLN A 107 -3.28 -5.78 29.06
C GLN A 107 -3.13 -6.81 27.93
N LEU A 108 -4.20 -7.58 27.64
CA LEU A 108 -4.21 -8.55 26.54
C LEU A 108 -4.18 -7.85 25.17
N LEU A 109 -4.92 -6.74 25.00
CA LEU A 109 -4.98 -5.96 23.76
C LEU A 109 -3.68 -5.19 23.46
N THR A 110 -2.87 -4.91 24.48
CA THR A 110 -1.55 -4.26 24.34
C THR A 110 -0.39 -5.26 24.30
N ALA A 111 -0.66 -6.54 24.61
CA ALA A 111 0.34 -7.61 24.53
C ALA A 111 0.83 -7.76 23.09
N LYS A 112 2.08 -8.22 22.94
CA LYS A 112 2.73 -8.36 21.64
C LYS A 112 3.19 -9.80 21.44
N ASP A 113 3.08 -10.27 20.20
CA ASP A 113 3.65 -11.56 19.79
C ASP A 113 5.18 -11.49 19.62
N GLY A 114 5.79 -12.60 19.20
CA GLY A 114 7.23 -12.68 18.93
C GLY A 114 7.71 -11.78 17.79
N MET A 115 6.79 -11.23 16.97
CA MET A 115 7.06 -10.28 15.91
C MET A 115 6.76 -8.82 16.33
N GLY A 116 6.42 -8.60 17.61
CA GLY A 116 6.11 -7.28 18.16
C GLY A 116 4.74 -6.73 17.76
N GLN A 117 3.81 -7.58 17.29
CA GLN A 117 2.48 -7.18 16.85
C GLN A 117 1.45 -7.31 17.97
N THR A 118 0.61 -6.28 18.14
CA THR A 118 -0.60 -6.38 18.98
C THR A 118 -1.66 -7.25 18.30
N PRO A 119 -2.72 -7.69 19.01
CA PRO A 119 -3.81 -8.44 18.39
C PRO A 119 -4.42 -7.75 17.17
N LEU A 120 -4.56 -6.41 17.20
CA LEU A 120 -5.07 -5.65 16.05
C LEU A 120 -4.10 -5.72 14.86
N MET A 121 -2.81 -5.49 15.12
CA MET A 121 -1.76 -5.55 14.10
C MET A 121 -1.71 -6.94 13.43
N ALA A 122 -1.78 -8.01 14.24
CA ALA A 122 -1.79 -9.39 13.78
C ALA A 122 -3.03 -9.70 12.94
N ALA A 123 -4.22 -9.29 13.39
CA ALA A 123 -5.46 -9.47 12.65
C ALA A 123 -5.43 -8.78 11.28
N VAL A 124 -4.82 -7.59 11.18
CA VAL A 124 -4.63 -6.89 9.90
C VAL A 124 -3.59 -7.61 9.03
N ALA A 125 -2.45 -8.02 9.59
CA ALA A 125 -1.39 -8.71 8.86
C ALA A 125 -1.87 -10.03 8.23
N GLU A 126 -2.73 -10.76 8.95
CA GLU A 126 -3.33 -12.02 8.50
C GLU A 126 -4.65 -11.83 7.74
N ARG A 127 -5.01 -10.58 7.37
CA ARG A 127 -6.22 -10.25 6.59
C ARG A 127 -7.54 -10.66 7.24
N ALA A 128 -7.54 -10.87 8.56
CA ALA A 128 -8.70 -11.17 9.37
C ALA A 128 -9.48 -9.89 9.72
N TYR A 129 -9.93 -9.13 8.72
CA TYR A 129 -10.47 -7.78 8.91
C TYR A 129 -11.72 -7.72 9.79
N ARG A 130 -12.58 -8.74 9.75
CA ARG A 130 -13.74 -8.85 10.67
C ARG A 130 -13.30 -8.97 12.12
N ALA A 131 -12.23 -9.73 12.39
CA ALA A 131 -11.65 -9.84 13.72
C ALA A 131 -10.97 -8.53 14.15
N ALA A 132 -10.27 -7.87 13.24
CA ALA A 132 -9.66 -6.56 13.48
C ALA A 132 -10.71 -5.51 13.89
N LEU A 133 -11.89 -5.51 13.27
CA LEU A 133 -13.01 -4.63 13.67
C LEU A 133 -13.49 -4.93 15.11
N VAL A 134 -13.70 -6.21 15.45
CA VAL A 134 -14.08 -6.62 16.82
C VAL A 134 -13.04 -6.17 17.84
N ILE A 135 -11.75 -6.35 17.53
CA ILE A 135 -10.64 -5.92 18.38
C ILE A 135 -10.63 -4.39 18.53
N LEU A 136 -10.78 -3.64 17.44
CA LEU A 136 -10.81 -2.19 17.46
C LEU A 136 -11.97 -1.65 18.30
N ASP A 137 -13.17 -2.24 18.16
CA ASP A 137 -14.34 -1.89 18.95
C ASP A 137 -14.12 -2.22 20.44
N SER A 138 -13.46 -3.33 20.73
CA SER A 138 -13.11 -3.72 22.11
C SER A 138 -12.11 -2.74 22.75
N ILE A 139 -11.07 -2.32 22.02
CA ILE A 139 -10.12 -1.29 22.48
C ILE A 139 -10.87 0.01 22.82
N ARG A 140 -11.88 0.37 22.02
CA ARG A 140 -12.70 1.57 22.26
C ARG A 140 -13.68 1.42 23.41
N ALA A 141 -14.20 0.23 23.63
CA ALA A 141 -15.17 -0.04 24.69
C ALA A 141 -14.56 -0.11 26.09
N CYS A 142 -13.24 -0.23 26.23
CA CYS A 142 -12.58 -0.25 27.55
C CYS A 142 -12.79 1.10 28.29
N PRO A 143 -13.54 1.15 29.41
CA PRO A 143 -13.90 2.42 30.06
C PRO A 143 -12.73 3.09 30.79
N GLU A 144 -11.87 2.28 31.41
CA GLU A 144 -10.73 2.76 32.23
C GLU A 144 -9.48 3.07 31.39
N ALA A 145 -9.52 2.84 30.06
CA ALA A 145 -8.35 3.02 29.21
C ALA A 145 -8.18 4.47 28.75
N ASP A 146 -7.00 5.03 29.03
CA ASP A 146 -6.61 6.34 28.50
C ASP A 146 -6.25 6.27 27.00
N GLU A 147 -6.06 7.43 26.38
CA GLU A 147 -5.75 7.52 24.94
C GLU A 147 -4.38 6.91 24.60
N ALA A 148 -3.43 6.95 25.53
CA ALA A 148 -2.10 6.37 25.32
C ALA A 148 -2.16 4.84 25.30
N GLN A 149 -2.96 4.23 26.17
CA GLN A 149 -3.23 2.79 26.21
C GLN A 149 -3.98 2.33 24.96
N ARG A 150 -5.01 3.08 24.53
CA ARG A 150 -5.74 2.80 23.27
C ARG A 150 -4.82 2.88 22.07
N SER A 151 -4.02 3.94 21.99
CA SER A 151 -3.01 4.11 20.94
C SER A 151 -1.98 2.98 20.98
N ALA A 152 -1.53 2.55 22.16
CA ALA A 152 -0.59 1.45 22.29
C ALA A 152 -1.19 0.09 21.87
N ALA A 153 -2.48 -0.14 22.09
CA ALA A 153 -3.18 -1.35 21.63
C ALA A 153 -3.35 -1.36 20.10
N ILE A 154 -3.58 -0.20 19.49
CA ILE A 154 -3.72 -0.04 18.04
C ILE A 154 -2.36 -0.13 17.33
N PHE A 155 -1.43 0.73 17.74
CA PHE A 155 -0.09 0.82 17.19
C PHE A 155 0.90 1.36 18.25
N PRO A 156 1.68 0.48 18.88
CA PRO A 156 2.63 0.86 19.93
C PRO A 156 3.66 1.88 19.46
N PRO A 157 4.08 2.85 20.29
CA PRO A 157 5.04 3.90 19.90
C PRO A 157 6.44 3.35 19.56
N ASN A 158 6.80 2.16 20.07
CA ASN A 158 8.04 1.46 19.76
C ASN A 158 7.89 0.38 18.68
N ALA A 159 6.73 0.29 18.02
CA ALA A 159 6.54 -0.62 16.90
C ALA A 159 7.28 -0.10 15.66
N HIS A 160 7.71 -1.03 14.80
CA HIS A 160 8.34 -0.67 13.54
C HIS A 160 7.35 0.11 12.66
N HIS A 161 7.80 1.20 12.03
CA HIS A 161 6.90 2.11 11.28
C HIS A 161 6.17 1.40 10.13
N ASP A 162 6.84 0.44 9.47
CA ASP A 162 6.24 -0.37 8.40
C ASP A 162 5.22 -1.41 8.90
N HIS A 163 4.93 -1.44 10.21
CA HIS A 163 3.92 -2.30 10.83
C HIS A 163 2.66 -1.51 11.21
N SER A 164 2.56 -0.22 10.83
CA SER A 164 1.33 0.56 11.00
C SER A 164 0.13 -0.21 10.43
N PRO A 165 -0.94 -0.47 11.21
CA PRO A 165 -2.12 -1.20 10.74
C PRO A 165 -2.73 -0.60 9.48
N LEU A 166 -2.79 0.73 9.38
CA LEU A 166 -3.34 1.41 8.21
C LEU A 166 -2.47 1.20 6.96
N LEU A 167 -1.13 1.23 7.11
CA LEU A 167 -0.20 0.95 6.02
C LEU A 167 -0.29 -0.51 5.59
N VAL A 168 -0.24 -1.46 6.53
CA VAL A 168 -0.34 -2.90 6.24
C VAL A 168 -1.67 -3.23 5.56
N LEU A 169 -2.78 -2.63 6.01
CA LEU A 169 -4.09 -2.75 5.36
C LEU A 169 -4.06 -2.33 3.89
N CYS A 170 -3.32 -1.26 3.56
CA CYS A 170 -3.12 -0.78 2.19
C CYS A 170 -2.12 -1.63 1.39
N CYS A 171 -1.19 -2.33 2.05
CA CYS A 171 -0.25 -3.26 1.41
C CYS A 171 -0.85 -4.63 1.07
N ASN A 172 -1.95 -5.02 1.71
CA ASN A 172 -2.54 -6.36 1.59
C ASN A 172 -3.33 -6.59 0.29
N ASP A 173 -2.85 -6.07 -0.84
CA ASP A 173 -3.42 -6.41 -2.14
C ASP A 173 -3.07 -7.86 -2.55
N THR A 174 -3.85 -8.38 -3.49
CA THR A 174 -3.73 -9.75 -3.95
C THR A 174 -2.57 -9.91 -4.92
N CYS A 175 -1.96 -11.11 -4.90
CA CYS A 175 -0.90 -11.50 -5.81
C CYS A 175 -1.35 -11.34 -7.27
N SER A 176 -0.47 -10.86 -8.15
CA SER A 176 -0.75 -10.78 -9.59
C SER A 176 -1.27 -12.10 -10.19
N PHE A 177 -0.82 -13.24 -9.67
CA PHE A 177 -1.25 -14.57 -10.12
C PHE A 177 -2.78 -14.75 -10.02
N THR A 178 -3.44 -14.13 -9.04
CA THR A 178 -4.89 -14.33 -8.83
C THR A 178 -5.75 -13.81 -9.96
N TRP A 179 -5.23 -12.96 -10.85
CA TRP A 179 -5.98 -12.37 -11.97
C TRP A 179 -5.26 -12.49 -13.31
N THR A 180 -4.05 -13.04 -13.33
CA THR A 180 -3.27 -13.31 -14.56
C THR A 180 -3.02 -14.78 -14.80
N GLY A 181 -3.11 -15.63 -13.76
CA GLY A 181 -2.66 -17.01 -13.81
C GLY A 181 -1.23 -17.12 -14.34
N GLN A 182 -1.07 -17.92 -15.39
CA GLN A 182 0.21 -18.14 -16.06
C GLN A 182 0.47 -17.19 -17.24
N ASP A 183 -0.44 -16.24 -17.49
CA ASP A 183 -0.24 -15.24 -18.53
C ASP A 183 0.82 -14.22 -18.10
N HIS A 184 1.84 -14.07 -18.94
CA HIS A 184 2.93 -13.14 -18.64
C HIS A 184 2.47 -11.71 -18.91
N ILE A 185 2.58 -10.87 -17.89
CA ILE A 185 2.34 -9.43 -17.99
C ILE A 185 3.64 -8.67 -17.74
N ASN A 186 3.74 -7.44 -18.24
CA ASN A 186 4.85 -6.56 -17.90
C ASN A 186 4.66 -6.04 -16.47
N GLN A 187 5.48 -6.52 -15.55
CA GLN A 187 5.43 -6.17 -14.13
C GLN A 187 6.83 -6.28 -13.53
N ASP A 188 7.05 -5.55 -12.43
CA ASP A 188 8.27 -5.73 -11.64
C ASP A 188 8.25 -7.12 -10.99
N ILE A 189 9.34 -7.87 -11.21
CA ILE A 189 9.51 -9.21 -10.66
C ILE A 189 10.77 -9.31 -9.82
N PHE A 190 10.68 -10.12 -8.77
CA PHE A 190 11.72 -10.24 -7.76
C PHE A 190 12.23 -11.67 -7.67
N GLU A 191 13.55 -11.81 -7.51
CA GLU A 191 14.15 -13.05 -7.01
C GLU A 191 14.23 -13.00 -5.49
N CYS A 192 13.85 -14.09 -4.82
CA CYS A 192 14.02 -14.24 -3.39
C CYS A 192 14.99 -15.39 -3.11
N LYS A 193 16.22 -15.05 -2.71
CA LYS A 193 17.27 -16.04 -2.44
C LYS A 193 16.98 -16.84 -1.18
N THR A 194 16.35 -16.22 -0.19
CA THR A 194 15.93 -16.88 1.06
C THR A 194 14.93 -18.01 0.80
N CYS A 195 13.96 -17.80 -0.11
CA CYS A 195 12.92 -18.78 -0.43
C CYS A 195 13.26 -19.70 -1.62
N GLY A 196 14.38 -19.47 -2.30
CA GLY A 196 14.74 -20.21 -3.51
C GLY A 196 13.93 -19.83 -4.76
N LEU A 197 13.23 -18.69 -4.77
CA LEU A 197 12.60 -18.11 -5.97
C LEU A 197 13.68 -17.45 -6.83
N THR A 198 14.50 -18.28 -7.50
CA THR A 198 15.66 -17.87 -8.29
C THR A 198 15.63 -18.54 -9.66
N GLY A 199 16.48 -18.10 -10.60
CA GLY A 199 16.52 -18.65 -11.95
C GLY A 199 15.28 -18.27 -12.75
N SER A 200 14.45 -19.24 -13.14
CA SER A 200 13.17 -18.99 -13.82
C SER A 200 12.06 -18.51 -12.89
N LEU A 201 12.12 -18.86 -11.60
CA LEU A 201 11.06 -18.53 -10.63
C LEU A 201 11.18 -17.09 -10.13
N CYS A 202 10.05 -16.43 -9.93
CA CYS A 202 10.00 -15.08 -9.39
C CYS A 202 8.72 -14.80 -8.58
N CYS A 203 8.69 -13.66 -7.90
CA CYS A 203 7.47 -13.18 -7.26
C CYS A 203 7.16 -11.74 -7.68
N CYS A 204 5.88 -11.37 -7.67
CA CYS A 204 5.41 -10.02 -7.95
C CYS A 204 5.65 -9.07 -6.77
N THR A 205 5.44 -7.78 -7.00
CA THR A 205 5.57 -6.70 -6.00
C THR A 205 4.76 -6.95 -4.73
N GLU A 206 3.52 -7.44 -4.83
CA GLU A 206 2.65 -7.73 -3.69
C GLU A 206 3.23 -8.87 -2.84
N CYS A 207 3.73 -9.93 -3.49
CA CYS A 207 4.37 -11.04 -2.79
C CYS A 207 5.70 -10.63 -2.16
N ALA A 208 6.49 -9.79 -2.82
CA ALA A 208 7.73 -9.26 -2.26
C ALA A 208 7.49 -8.46 -0.96
N LYS A 209 6.41 -7.67 -0.92
CA LYS A 209 6.02 -6.84 0.24
C LYS A 209 5.41 -7.65 1.39
N VAL A 210 4.66 -8.71 1.08
CA VAL A 210 3.88 -9.48 2.06
C VAL A 210 4.59 -10.78 2.45
N CYS A 211 4.85 -11.65 1.47
CA CYS A 211 5.32 -13.01 1.71
C CYS A 211 6.83 -13.08 1.92
N HIS A 212 7.58 -12.17 1.31
CA HIS A 212 9.03 -12.12 1.38
C HIS A 212 9.55 -10.91 2.15
N LYS A 213 8.72 -10.37 3.05
CA LYS A 213 9.09 -9.27 3.93
C LYS A 213 10.28 -9.68 4.80
N GLY A 214 11.36 -8.91 4.74
CA GLY A 214 12.60 -9.18 5.49
C GLY A 214 13.50 -10.26 4.89
N HIS A 215 13.19 -10.79 3.70
CA HIS A 215 14.05 -11.74 2.99
C HIS A 215 15.05 -11.04 2.06
N ASP A 216 16.05 -11.77 1.57
CA ASP A 216 16.93 -11.31 0.48
C ASP A 216 16.19 -11.36 -0.86
N CYS A 217 15.32 -10.36 -1.06
CA CYS A 217 14.45 -10.19 -2.22
C CYS A 217 14.95 -9.03 -3.08
N LYS A 218 15.24 -9.27 -4.37
CA LYS A 218 15.82 -8.28 -5.28
C LYS A 218 15.10 -8.24 -6.61
N LEU A 219 14.92 -7.03 -7.16
CA LEU A 219 14.34 -6.83 -8.49
C LEU A 219 15.20 -7.50 -9.56
N LYS A 220 14.60 -8.37 -10.37
CA LYS A 220 15.25 -8.97 -11.55
C LYS A 220 15.25 -7.96 -12.69
N ARG A 221 16.41 -7.82 -13.34
CA ARG A 221 16.58 -6.95 -14.53
C ARG A 221 16.33 -7.65 -15.86
N THR A 222 16.02 -8.95 -15.84
CA THR A 222 15.90 -9.81 -17.01
C THR A 222 14.44 -10.09 -17.34
N SER A 223 14.04 -9.90 -18.61
CA SER A 223 12.68 -10.05 -19.16
C SER A 223 11.59 -9.36 -18.35
N PRO A 224 11.06 -8.19 -18.79
CA PRO A 224 10.08 -7.43 -18.01
C PRO A 224 8.71 -8.12 -17.92
N THR A 225 8.47 -9.17 -18.72
CA THR A 225 7.21 -9.93 -18.71
C THR A 225 7.35 -11.26 -17.98
N ALA A 226 6.49 -11.49 -16.99
CA ALA A 226 6.43 -12.72 -16.20
C ALA A 226 5.10 -12.84 -15.44
N TYR A 227 4.78 -14.03 -14.93
CA TYR A 227 3.77 -14.24 -13.89
C TYR A 227 4.44 -14.53 -12.55
N CYS A 228 3.67 -14.58 -11.46
CA CYS A 228 4.21 -14.79 -10.12
C CYS A 228 4.20 -16.28 -9.73
N ASP A 229 5.36 -16.82 -9.36
CA ASP A 229 5.56 -18.23 -8.94
C ASP A 229 5.62 -18.40 -7.41
N CYS A 230 5.24 -17.37 -6.64
CA CYS A 230 5.38 -17.39 -5.17
C CYS A 230 4.72 -18.64 -4.54
N TRP A 231 3.55 -19.01 -5.04
CA TRP A 231 2.77 -20.16 -4.57
C TRP A 231 3.46 -21.50 -4.80
N GLU A 232 4.36 -21.63 -5.79
CA GLU A 232 5.06 -22.89 -6.09
C GLU A 232 6.12 -23.24 -5.02
N LYS A 233 6.61 -22.24 -4.29
CA LYS A 233 7.66 -22.41 -3.27
C LYS A 233 7.22 -22.03 -1.87
N CYS A 234 6.16 -21.24 -1.73
CA CYS A 234 5.76 -20.64 -0.47
C CYS A 234 4.24 -20.69 -0.29
N ARG A 235 3.80 -20.69 0.97
CA ARG A 235 2.38 -20.42 1.30
C ARG A 235 2.10 -18.94 1.04
N CYS A 236 1.67 -18.62 -0.18
CA CYS A 236 1.50 -17.25 -0.63
C CYS A 236 0.31 -16.57 0.10
N LYS A 237 0.62 -15.79 1.15
CA LYS A 237 -0.35 -15.01 1.91
C LYS A 237 -1.14 -14.01 1.05
N ALA A 238 -0.57 -13.57 -0.05
CA ALA A 238 -1.20 -12.63 -0.98
C ALA A 238 -2.22 -13.28 -1.92
N LEU A 239 -2.42 -14.60 -1.90
CA LEU A 239 -3.53 -15.22 -2.63
C LEU A 239 -4.89 -14.88 -1.98
N VAL A 240 -4.90 -14.68 -0.67
CA VAL A 240 -6.11 -14.39 0.10
C VAL A 240 -6.37 -12.89 0.10
N GLY A 241 -7.59 -12.47 -0.27
CA GLY A 241 -7.98 -11.05 -0.27
C GLY A 241 -8.54 -10.55 1.07
N GLY A 242 -9.11 -11.47 1.85
CA GLY A 242 -9.88 -11.16 3.07
C GLY A 242 -11.25 -10.54 2.75
N ASN A 243 -12.11 -10.37 3.76
CA ASN A 243 -13.46 -9.84 3.54
C ASN A 243 -13.42 -8.36 3.11
N TRP A 244 -13.87 -8.08 1.88
CA TRP A 244 -13.81 -6.75 1.26
C TRP A 244 -14.53 -5.65 2.06
N SER A 245 -15.76 -5.91 2.49
CA SER A 245 -16.58 -4.94 3.24
C SER A 245 -15.91 -4.56 4.56
N ALA A 246 -15.47 -5.58 5.33
CA ALA A 246 -14.76 -5.36 6.59
C ALA A 246 -13.43 -4.62 6.38
N ARG A 247 -12.70 -4.90 5.28
CA ARG A 247 -11.47 -4.17 4.93
C ARG A 247 -11.75 -2.69 4.67
N CYS A 248 -12.84 -2.38 3.96
CA CYS A 248 -13.26 -1.01 3.67
C CYS A 248 -13.72 -0.25 4.93
N ASP A 249 -14.49 -0.90 5.81
CA ASP A 249 -14.91 -0.29 7.09
C ASP A 249 -13.68 -0.02 7.97
N LEU A 250 -12.77 -1.01 8.08
CA LEU A 250 -11.56 -0.86 8.87
C LEU A 250 -10.66 0.28 8.37
N LEU A 251 -10.53 0.44 7.05
CA LEU A 251 -9.82 1.60 6.46
C LEU A 251 -10.41 2.92 6.97
N GLY A 252 -11.74 3.07 6.88
CA GLY A 252 -12.42 4.29 7.30
C GLY A 252 -12.27 4.57 8.79
N ARG A 253 -12.38 3.53 9.64
CA ARG A 253 -12.20 3.67 11.10
C ARG A 253 -10.75 3.98 11.48
N LEU A 254 -9.78 3.32 10.87
CA LEU A 254 -8.37 3.59 11.15
C LEU A 254 -7.96 4.98 10.67
N ALA A 255 -8.42 5.44 9.51
CA ALA A 255 -8.09 6.77 9.00
C ALA A 255 -8.73 7.89 9.84
N ARG A 256 -10.02 7.78 10.15
CA ARG A 256 -10.78 8.84 10.82
C ARG A 256 -10.53 8.93 12.32
N ASP A 257 -10.38 7.78 12.98
CA ASP A 257 -10.42 7.71 14.44
C ASP A 257 -9.02 7.50 15.05
N THR A 258 -7.96 7.58 14.25
CA THR A 258 -6.56 7.47 14.71
C THR A 258 -5.66 8.47 13.99
N GLN A 259 -4.40 8.60 14.41
CA GLN A 259 -3.41 9.45 13.73
C GLN A 259 -2.55 8.70 12.69
N LEU A 260 -2.88 7.43 12.39
CA LEU A 260 -2.04 6.58 11.54
C LEU A 260 -1.85 7.11 10.11
N ALA A 261 -2.80 7.89 9.59
CA ALA A 261 -2.71 8.49 8.26
C ALA A 261 -1.62 9.56 8.13
N THR A 262 -1.18 10.13 9.27
CA THR A 262 -0.12 11.14 9.34
C THR A 262 1.28 10.54 9.54
N HIS A 263 1.36 9.24 9.87
CA HIS A 263 2.63 8.57 10.12
C HIS A 263 3.41 8.30 8.83
N PHE A 264 4.73 8.35 8.93
CA PHE A 264 5.64 8.03 7.84
C PHE A 264 6.26 6.65 8.04
N ASN A 265 6.46 5.92 6.95
CA ASN A 265 7.10 4.61 6.95
C ASN A 265 8.62 4.74 7.23
N SER A 266 9.34 3.61 7.25
CA SER A 266 10.79 3.59 7.50
C SER A 266 11.63 4.39 6.48
N ARG A 267 11.07 4.64 5.29
CA ARG A 267 11.67 5.46 4.22
C ARG A 267 11.25 6.94 4.29
N GLY A 268 10.48 7.33 5.30
CA GLY A 268 9.92 8.68 5.43
C GLY A 268 8.76 8.96 4.47
N GLU A 269 8.23 7.96 3.77
CA GLU A 269 7.12 8.13 2.82
C GLU A 269 5.77 8.13 3.55
N SER A 270 4.87 9.01 3.13
CA SER A 270 3.49 9.02 3.60
C SER A 270 2.68 7.89 2.97
N ILE A 271 1.56 7.54 3.59
CA ILE A 271 0.64 6.54 3.03
C ILE A 271 0.09 6.96 1.65
N LEU A 272 -0.14 8.25 1.43
CA LEU A 272 -0.58 8.78 0.13
C LEU A 272 0.49 8.63 -0.95
N LEU A 273 1.77 8.81 -0.62
CA LEU A 273 2.87 8.57 -1.54
C LEU A 273 2.96 7.08 -1.91
N PHE A 274 2.82 6.19 -0.93
CA PHE A 274 2.76 4.75 -1.18
C PHE A 274 1.56 4.37 -2.09
N LEU A 275 0.38 4.91 -1.81
CA LEU A 275 -0.84 4.59 -2.55
C LEU A 275 -0.83 5.13 -3.97
N VAL A 276 -0.39 6.37 -4.19
CA VAL A 276 -0.33 6.96 -5.55
C VAL A 276 0.61 6.17 -6.46
N GLN A 277 1.73 5.68 -5.93
CA GLN A 277 2.65 4.81 -6.66
C GLN A 277 2.04 3.44 -6.95
N THR A 278 1.43 2.84 -5.93
CA THR A 278 0.79 1.52 -6.05
C THR A 278 -0.33 1.54 -7.08
N VAL A 279 -1.23 2.52 -7.00
CA VAL A 279 -2.34 2.70 -7.95
C VAL A 279 -1.82 3.02 -9.34
N GLY A 280 -0.82 3.90 -9.45
CA GLY A 280 -0.19 4.24 -10.72
C GLY A 280 0.41 3.00 -11.41
N ARG A 281 1.14 2.16 -10.68
CA ARG A 281 1.69 0.90 -11.19
C ARG A 281 0.59 -0.09 -11.58
N GLN A 282 -0.37 -0.36 -10.70
CA GLN A 282 -1.47 -1.29 -10.95
C GLN A 282 -2.30 -0.89 -12.18
N ALA A 283 -2.55 0.41 -12.39
CA ALA A 283 -3.29 0.88 -13.56
C ALA A 283 -2.58 0.54 -14.89
N VAL A 284 -1.24 0.51 -14.89
CA VAL A 284 -0.42 0.12 -16.04
C VAL A 284 -0.52 -1.40 -16.27
N GLU A 285 -0.27 -2.18 -15.22
CA GLU A 285 -0.30 -3.66 -15.27
C GLU A 285 -1.68 -4.18 -15.73
N GLN A 286 -2.75 -3.69 -15.12
CA GLN A 286 -4.13 -4.13 -15.40
C GLN A 286 -4.60 -3.76 -16.81
N ARG A 287 -4.20 -2.59 -17.32
CA ARG A 287 -4.55 -2.15 -18.68
C ARG A 287 -3.88 -3.05 -19.73
N GLN A 288 -2.62 -3.41 -19.53
CA GLN A 288 -1.88 -4.27 -20.45
C GLN A 288 -2.50 -5.65 -20.53
N PHE A 289 -2.90 -6.22 -19.39
CA PHE A 289 -3.55 -7.52 -19.35
C PHE A 289 -4.90 -7.53 -20.09
N ARG A 290 -5.77 -6.55 -19.82
CA ARG A 290 -7.07 -6.42 -20.53
C ARG A 290 -6.92 -6.32 -22.04
N ALA A 291 -5.92 -5.57 -22.52
CA ALA A 291 -5.63 -5.47 -23.95
C ALA A 291 -5.22 -6.82 -24.56
N SER A 292 -4.47 -7.64 -23.81
CA SER A 292 -4.05 -8.98 -24.25
C SER A 292 -5.17 -10.04 -24.21
N SER A 293 -6.04 -9.99 -23.20
CA SER A 293 -7.13 -10.95 -23.00
C SER A 293 -8.27 -10.81 -24.05
N SER A 294 -8.46 -9.61 -24.62
CA SER A 294 -9.43 -9.36 -25.70
C SER A 294 -9.22 -10.20 -26.98
N ARG A 295 -8.05 -10.83 -27.15
CA ARG A 295 -7.77 -11.80 -28.21
C ARG A 295 -8.00 -13.21 -27.67
N GLY A 296 -9.27 -13.59 -27.59
CA GLY A 296 -9.79 -14.78 -26.94
C GLY A 296 -8.90 -16.02 -26.98
N ARG A 297 -8.68 -16.60 -25.81
CA ARG A 297 -8.24 -17.98 -25.64
C ARG A 297 -9.18 -18.66 -24.66
N GLY A 298 -10.08 -19.49 -25.20
CA GLY A 298 -10.69 -20.54 -24.40
C GLY A 298 -9.58 -21.46 -23.88
N ALA A 299 -9.67 -21.84 -22.60
CA ALA A 299 -8.77 -22.79 -21.96
C ALA A 299 -8.67 -24.06 -22.80
N ARG A 300 -7.54 -24.22 -23.50
CA ARG A 300 -7.25 -25.46 -24.23
C ARG A 300 -6.75 -26.47 -23.20
N LYS A 301 -7.68 -27.14 -22.51
CA LYS A 301 -7.35 -28.32 -21.69
C LYS A 301 -6.65 -29.33 -22.59
N GLN A 302 -5.35 -29.50 -22.43
CA GLN A 302 -4.65 -30.67 -22.95
C GLN A 302 -5.03 -31.86 -22.08
N PRO A 303 -5.59 -32.94 -22.63
CA PRO A 303 -5.84 -34.14 -21.86
C PRO A 303 -4.51 -34.90 -21.72
N GLY A 304 -4.00 -35.06 -20.49
CA GLY A 304 -3.00 -36.11 -20.21
C GLY A 304 -1.82 -35.83 -19.28
N SER A 305 -1.76 -34.73 -18.51
CA SER A 305 -0.74 -34.60 -17.44
C SER A 305 -1.38 -34.83 -16.06
N ASP A 306 -1.24 -36.07 -15.59
CA ASP A 306 -1.72 -36.57 -14.30
C ASP A 306 -0.77 -36.15 -13.16
N ALA A 307 -0.71 -34.84 -12.94
CA ALA A 307 -0.24 -34.23 -11.71
C ALA A 307 -1.16 -33.03 -11.46
N GLU A 308 -2.25 -33.25 -10.72
CA GLU A 308 -3.03 -32.15 -10.14
C GLU A 308 -2.14 -31.43 -9.12
N VAL A 309 -1.25 -30.57 -9.63
CA VAL A 309 -0.66 -29.52 -8.82
C VAL A 309 -1.83 -28.62 -8.44
N ASP A 310 -2.00 -28.40 -7.13
CA ASP A 310 -2.99 -27.53 -6.51
C ASP A 310 -2.70 -26.07 -6.91
N VAL A 311 -2.95 -25.74 -8.18
CA VAL A 311 -2.75 -24.41 -8.74
C VAL A 311 -3.81 -23.50 -8.14
N PRO A 312 -3.43 -22.38 -7.50
CA PRO A 312 -4.40 -21.46 -6.93
C PRO A 312 -5.37 -20.89 -7.97
N ASP A 313 -6.57 -20.52 -7.53
CA ASP A 313 -7.54 -19.80 -8.36
C ASP A 313 -6.95 -18.48 -8.88
N HIS A 314 -7.15 -18.25 -10.18
CA HIS A 314 -6.42 -17.22 -10.93
C HIS A 314 -7.25 -16.42 -11.94
N ASP A 315 -8.57 -16.63 -11.97
CA ASP A 315 -9.53 -15.90 -12.80
C ASP A 315 -10.27 -14.80 -12.02
N LEU A 316 -9.64 -14.23 -10.99
CA LEU A 316 -10.25 -13.17 -10.17
C LEU A 316 -10.14 -11.80 -10.85
N GLU A 317 -10.98 -10.85 -10.41
CA GLU A 317 -10.81 -9.46 -10.80
C GLU A 317 -9.50 -8.88 -10.21
N PRO A 318 -8.79 -8.02 -10.96
CA PRO A 318 -7.60 -7.34 -10.44
C PRO A 318 -7.90 -6.50 -9.19
N PRO A 319 -6.92 -6.30 -8.28
CA PRO A 319 -7.14 -5.61 -7.03
C PRO A 319 -7.56 -4.14 -7.24
N ARG A 320 -8.60 -3.72 -6.49
CA ARG A 320 -9.16 -2.35 -6.52
C ARG A 320 -9.03 -1.61 -5.19
N PHE A 321 -8.53 -2.27 -4.14
CA PHE A 321 -8.51 -1.71 -2.79
C PHE A 321 -7.61 -0.47 -2.70
N ALA A 322 -6.37 -0.52 -3.21
CA ALA A 322 -5.46 0.62 -3.20
C ALA A 322 -6.07 1.86 -3.88
N ARG A 323 -6.83 1.68 -4.98
CA ARG A 323 -7.55 2.77 -5.67
C ARG A 323 -8.57 3.42 -4.74
N ARG A 324 -9.37 2.60 -4.04
CA ARG A 324 -10.38 3.09 -3.08
C ARG A 324 -9.73 3.75 -1.87
N ALA A 325 -8.66 3.17 -1.34
CA ALA A 325 -7.91 3.73 -0.23
C ALA A 325 -7.29 5.09 -0.58
N LEU A 326 -6.74 5.23 -1.79
CA LEU A 326 -6.21 6.50 -2.28
C LEU A 326 -7.30 7.57 -2.34
N LEU A 327 -8.46 7.29 -2.95
CA LEU A 327 -9.57 8.23 -3.00
C LEU A 327 -10.06 8.63 -1.60
N HIS A 328 -10.19 7.66 -0.70
CA HIS A 328 -10.60 7.92 0.68
C HIS A 328 -9.63 8.84 1.41
N LEU A 329 -8.32 8.59 1.30
CA LEU A 329 -7.29 9.37 2.01
C LEU A 329 -6.96 10.70 1.32
N LEU A 330 -7.22 10.87 0.03
CA LEU A 330 -7.14 12.18 -0.64
C LEU A 330 -8.29 13.11 -0.19
N ALA A 331 -9.38 12.55 0.33
CA ALA A 331 -10.47 13.29 0.97
C ALA A 331 -10.23 13.57 2.46
N ASP A 332 -9.18 13.00 3.05
CA ASP A 332 -8.83 13.14 4.46
C ASP A 332 -7.78 14.25 4.65
N TRP A 333 -8.15 15.32 5.35
CA TRP A 333 -7.26 16.47 5.55
C TRP A 333 -5.93 16.11 6.25
N PRO A 334 -5.92 15.40 7.39
CA PRO A 334 -4.67 15.01 8.04
C PRO A 334 -3.71 14.23 7.13
N ALA A 335 -4.22 13.28 6.34
CA ALA A 335 -3.41 12.55 5.38
C ALA A 335 -2.82 13.48 4.29
N VAL A 336 -3.65 14.35 3.71
CA VAL A 336 -3.25 15.31 2.68
C VAL A 336 -2.20 16.28 3.19
N GLU A 337 -2.42 16.86 4.38
CA GLU A 337 -1.47 17.75 5.03
C GLU A 337 -0.13 17.06 5.27
N ALA A 338 -0.13 15.86 5.87
CA ALA A 338 1.08 15.11 6.14
C ALA A 338 1.86 14.77 4.86
N ALA A 339 1.16 14.36 3.79
CA ALA A 339 1.79 14.05 2.51
C ALA A 339 2.40 15.29 1.84
N ILE A 340 1.68 16.41 1.82
CA ILE A 340 2.17 17.63 1.16
C ILE A 340 3.27 18.31 1.99
N MET A 341 3.18 18.26 3.32
CA MET A 341 4.13 18.86 4.24
C MET A 341 5.32 17.94 4.58
N CYS A 342 5.38 16.74 4.01
CA CYS A 342 6.50 15.82 4.15
C CYS A 342 7.84 16.49 3.83
N GLY A 343 8.83 16.35 4.72
CA GLY A 343 10.15 16.97 4.58
C GLY A 343 10.19 18.49 4.74
N SER A 344 9.07 19.14 5.02
CA SER A 344 9.09 20.54 5.47
C SER A 344 9.65 20.54 6.88
N ASN A 345 10.82 21.12 7.10
CA ASN A 345 11.26 21.45 8.45
C ASN A 345 10.27 22.51 8.97
N GLY A 346 9.22 22.08 9.67
CA GLY A 346 8.52 22.97 10.58
C GLY A 346 9.59 23.57 11.48
N GLN A 347 9.57 24.89 11.68
CA GLN A 347 10.54 25.58 12.51
C GLN A 347 10.63 24.89 13.89
N THR A 348 11.59 23.97 14.05
CA THR A 348 12.10 23.62 15.37
C THR A 348 12.88 24.85 15.81
N GLU A 349 12.37 25.53 16.84
CA GLU A 349 12.84 26.84 17.37
C GLU A 349 14.34 26.90 17.78
N ASN A 350 15.15 25.88 17.49
CA ASN A 350 16.52 25.74 18.00
C ASN A 350 17.63 25.54 16.95
N GLU A 351 17.38 25.68 15.64
CA GLU A 351 18.46 25.67 14.65
C GLU A 351 18.73 27.08 14.08
N THR A 352 19.95 27.57 14.30
CA THR A 352 20.45 28.83 13.72
C THR A 352 20.32 28.79 12.19
N PRO A 353 19.77 29.84 11.55
CA PRO A 353 19.53 29.82 10.12
C PRO A 353 20.86 29.95 9.36
N ILE A 354 21.35 28.84 8.82
CA ILE A 354 22.25 28.92 7.67
C ILE A 354 21.38 29.34 6.50
N ALA A 355 21.60 30.57 6.01
CA ALA A 355 20.88 31.15 4.88
C ALA A 355 21.09 30.31 3.62
N SER A 356 20.23 29.31 3.42
CA SER A 356 20.01 28.71 2.11
C SER A 356 19.12 29.65 1.30
N PRO A 357 19.37 29.87 -0.01
CA PRO A 357 18.64 30.87 -0.81
C PRO A 357 17.13 30.58 -1.01
N ALA A 358 16.60 29.48 -0.47
CA ALA A 358 15.18 29.12 -0.54
C ALA A 358 14.77 28.30 0.69
N PRO A 359 14.54 28.92 1.86
CA PRO A 359 14.18 28.21 3.10
C PRO A 359 12.91 27.34 2.93
N ASN A 360 12.00 27.74 2.03
CA ASN A 360 10.71 27.09 1.79
C ASN A 360 10.76 25.92 0.77
N GLN A 361 11.95 25.56 0.24
CA GLN A 361 12.11 24.46 -0.72
C GLN A 361 12.87 23.24 -0.16
N SER A 362 13.20 23.25 1.13
CA SER A 362 13.83 22.11 1.79
C SER A 362 12.89 20.89 1.83
N GLY A 363 13.48 19.70 1.67
CA GLY A 363 12.80 18.40 1.75
C GLY A 363 11.60 18.23 0.81
N THR A 364 11.74 18.63 -0.46
CA THR A 364 10.67 18.55 -1.47
C THR A 364 10.67 17.25 -2.29
N THR A 365 11.71 16.42 -2.21
CA THR A 365 11.86 15.20 -3.02
C THR A 365 10.65 14.27 -2.92
N LEU A 366 10.17 13.98 -1.71
CA LEU A 366 9.01 13.09 -1.51
C LEU A 366 7.69 13.72 -1.97
N LEU A 367 7.54 15.04 -1.79
CA LEU A 367 6.40 15.80 -2.31
C LEU A 367 6.38 15.80 -3.85
N ASP A 368 7.53 16.00 -4.48
CA ASP A 368 7.64 16.02 -5.94
C ASP A 368 7.37 14.63 -6.50
N LYS A 369 7.87 13.57 -5.85
CA LYS A 369 7.54 12.16 -6.17
C LYS A 369 6.05 11.89 -6.08
N PHE A 370 5.38 12.37 -5.02
CA PHE A 370 3.92 12.26 -4.84
C PHE A 370 3.17 13.01 -5.95
N THR A 371 3.55 14.26 -6.19
CA THR A 371 2.87 15.14 -7.14
C THR A 371 3.05 14.64 -8.57
N HIS A 372 4.24 14.17 -8.92
CA HIS A 372 4.53 13.59 -10.23
C HIS A 372 3.69 12.32 -10.45
N ALA A 373 3.68 11.40 -9.49
CA ALA A 373 2.87 10.19 -9.60
C ALA A 373 1.37 10.51 -9.74
N LEU A 374 0.86 11.46 -8.96
CA LEU A 374 -0.54 11.91 -9.06
C LEU A 374 -0.87 12.52 -10.43
N ILE A 375 -0.01 13.41 -10.92
CA ILE A 375 -0.22 14.12 -12.19
C ILE A 375 -0.03 13.20 -13.39
N VAL A 376 0.90 12.25 -13.35
CA VAL A 376 1.26 11.44 -14.52
C VAL A 376 0.48 10.13 -14.56
N LYS A 377 0.36 9.42 -13.42
CA LYS A 377 -0.11 8.03 -13.36
C LYS A 377 -1.55 7.86 -12.88
N CYS A 378 -2.13 8.85 -12.21
CA CYS A 378 -3.48 8.75 -11.63
C CYS A 378 -4.58 9.38 -12.51
N THR A 379 -5.84 9.11 -12.13
CA THR A 379 -7.02 9.62 -12.83
C THR A 379 -7.36 11.05 -12.42
N ASN A 380 -8.16 11.73 -13.25
CA ASN A 380 -8.65 13.09 -12.92
C ASN A 380 -9.50 13.08 -11.63
N GLU A 381 -10.28 12.02 -11.40
CA GLU A 381 -11.05 11.84 -10.16
C GLU A 381 -10.19 11.96 -8.89
N MET A 382 -8.99 11.36 -8.88
CA MET A 382 -8.07 11.44 -7.74
C MET A 382 -7.51 12.85 -7.58
N LEU A 383 -7.11 13.48 -8.69
CA LEU A 383 -6.63 14.86 -8.67
C LEU A 383 -7.72 15.82 -8.17
N ASP A 384 -8.94 15.68 -8.64
CA ASP A 384 -10.09 16.50 -8.25
C ASP A 384 -10.45 16.28 -6.78
N THR A 385 -10.35 15.06 -6.28
CA THR A 385 -10.56 14.76 -4.85
C THR A 385 -9.56 15.53 -3.99
N LEU A 386 -8.27 15.52 -4.34
CA LEU A 386 -7.25 16.31 -3.64
C LEU A 386 -7.56 17.81 -3.69
N LEU A 387 -7.88 18.33 -4.88
CA LEU A 387 -8.18 19.76 -5.08
C LEU A 387 -9.39 20.19 -4.25
N ASN A 388 -10.46 19.38 -4.23
CA ASN A 388 -11.65 19.63 -3.43
C ASN A 388 -11.31 19.69 -1.93
N THR A 389 -10.46 18.78 -1.42
CA THR A 389 -9.98 18.82 -0.04
C THR A 389 -9.22 20.10 0.26
N LEU A 390 -8.25 20.48 -0.59
CA LEU A 390 -7.46 21.71 -0.42
C LEU A 390 -8.34 22.97 -0.45
N ILE A 391 -9.31 23.04 -1.37
CA ILE A 391 -10.23 24.19 -1.49
C ILE A 391 -11.15 24.27 -0.28
N LYS A 392 -11.73 23.14 0.14
CA LYS A 392 -12.63 23.06 1.29
C LYS A 392 -11.93 23.52 2.57
N GLU A 393 -10.71 23.04 2.83
CA GLU A 393 -10.02 23.33 4.09
C GLU A 393 -9.46 24.76 4.17
N GLN A 394 -9.24 25.42 3.03
CA GLN A 394 -8.92 26.86 2.97
C GLN A 394 -10.10 27.77 3.39
N GLN A 395 -11.31 27.24 3.40
CA GLN A 395 -12.54 27.92 3.81
C GLN A 395 -13.05 27.38 5.16
N ASN A 396 -12.30 26.50 5.81
CA ASN A 396 -12.71 25.86 7.03
C ASN A 396 -12.40 26.75 8.25
N ASP A 397 -13.39 27.52 8.67
CA ASP A 397 -13.33 28.38 9.86
C ASP A 397 -13.75 27.66 11.16
N SER A 398 -14.16 26.37 11.07
CA SER A 398 -14.60 25.61 12.25
C SER A 398 -13.45 25.22 13.20
N VAL A 399 -12.23 25.16 12.68
CA VAL A 399 -11.02 24.85 13.45
C VAL A 399 -10.09 26.07 13.40
N PRO A 400 -9.74 26.69 14.55
CA PRO A 400 -8.87 27.85 14.59
C PRO A 400 -7.53 27.61 13.86
N GLY A 401 -7.17 28.52 12.94
CA GLY A 401 -5.93 28.44 12.16
C GLY A 401 -5.95 27.45 10.99
N ARG A 402 -7.01 26.65 10.80
CA ARG A 402 -7.11 25.66 9.72
C ARG A 402 -7.04 26.27 8.34
N ALA A 403 -7.80 27.33 8.08
CA ALA A 403 -7.81 28.02 6.80
C ALA A 403 -6.40 28.53 6.39
N GLU A 404 -5.66 29.10 7.34
CA GLU A 404 -4.31 29.61 7.07
C GLU A 404 -3.30 28.48 6.84
N ARG A 405 -3.37 27.43 7.66
CA ARG A 405 -2.58 26.23 7.45
C ARG A 405 -2.86 25.59 6.09
N ALA A 406 -4.12 25.56 5.68
CA ALA A 406 -4.51 25.03 4.38
C ALA A 406 -3.98 25.85 3.21
N ARG A 407 -3.89 27.18 3.34
CA ARG A 407 -3.23 28.02 2.34
C ARG A 407 -1.74 27.71 2.23
N GLU A 408 -1.04 27.53 3.36
CA GLU A 408 0.38 27.16 3.37
C GLU A 408 0.65 25.83 2.67
N VAL A 409 -0.14 24.80 3.02
CA VAL A 409 -0.09 23.47 2.39
C VAL A 409 -0.34 23.58 0.89
N THR A 410 -1.38 24.32 0.51
CA THR A 410 -1.77 24.51 -0.90
C THR A 410 -0.68 25.21 -1.70
N ARG A 411 -0.07 26.27 -1.17
CA ARG A 411 1.08 26.95 -1.79
C ARG A 411 2.23 25.98 -2.03
N ARG A 412 2.56 25.14 -1.04
CA ARG A 412 3.63 24.14 -1.17
C ARG A 412 3.33 23.11 -2.28
N PHE A 413 2.09 22.64 -2.38
CA PHE A 413 1.64 21.77 -3.47
C PHE A 413 1.74 22.44 -4.83
N VAL A 414 1.28 23.68 -4.96
CA VAL A 414 1.38 24.47 -6.21
C VAL A 414 2.83 24.64 -6.67
N ARG A 415 3.77 24.92 -5.74
CA ARG A 415 5.21 24.99 -6.07
C ARG A 415 5.74 23.66 -6.63
N SER A 416 5.30 22.52 -6.11
CA SER A 416 5.64 21.20 -6.65
C SER A 416 5.08 21.00 -8.06
N VAL A 417 3.80 21.34 -8.27
CA VAL A 417 3.17 21.28 -9.60
C VAL A 417 3.89 22.20 -10.60
N ALA A 418 4.35 23.38 -10.18
CA ALA A 418 5.13 24.27 -11.02
C ALA A 418 6.47 23.65 -11.44
N ARG A 419 7.21 22.98 -10.53
CA ARG A 419 8.44 22.25 -10.87
C ARG A 419 8.18 21.17 -11.93
N ILE A 420 7.14 20.36 -11.73
CA ILE A 420 6.73 19.31 -12.68
C ILE A 420 6.32 19.91 -14.03
N PHE A 421 5.54 20.98 -14.02
CA PHE A 421 5.09 21.66 -15.23
C PHE A 421 6.25 22.18 -16.08
N VAL A 422 7.27 22.76 -15.45
CA VAL A 422 8.48 23.25 -16.13
C VAL A 422 9.23 22.10 -16.80
N ILE A 423 9.44 20.98 -16.10
CA ILE A 423 10.10 19.78 -16.65
C ILE A 423 9.38 19.28 -17.91
N PHE A 424 8.06 19.10 -17.84
CA PHE A 424 7.28 18.65 -18.99
C PHE A 424 7.18 19.70 -20.13
N SER A 425 7.41 20.98 -19.83
CA SER A 425 7.35 22.06 -20.83
C SER A 425 8.70 22.31 -21.53
N VAL A 426 9.82 22.09 -20.85
CA VAL A 426 11.16 22.52 -21.31
C VAL A 426 11.98 21.36 -21.85
N GLU A 427 11.82 20.14 -21.34
CA GLU A 427 12.73 19.03 -21.67
C GLU A 427 12.47 18.36 -23.03
N MET A 428 11.50 18.82 -23.82
CA MET A 428 11.26 18.31 -25.18
C MET A 428 12.10 19.04 -26.24
N ALA A 429 12.76 18.28 -27.12
CA ALA A 429 13.50 18.85 -28.24
C ALA A 429 12.58 19.61 -29.23
N PRO A 430 13.00 20.78 -29.76
CA PRO A 430 12.24 21.52 -30.77
C PRO A 430 11.98 20.65 -32.01
N GLY A 431 10.70 20.42 -32.35
CA GLY A 431 10.29 19.60 -33.49
C GLY A 431 9.90 18.15 -33.16
N ALA A 432 10.15 17.66 -31.95
CA ALA A 432 9.71 16.33 -31.49
C ALA A 432 8.16 16.21 -31.47
N ALA A 433 7.45 17.30 -31.23
CA ALA A 433 5.98 17.36 -31.21
C ALA A 433 5.31 17.16 -32.59
N LYS A 434 6.07 17.15 -33.70
CA LYS A 434 5.51 17.07 -35.07
C LYS A 434 5.36 15.64 -35.62
N LYS A 435 5.91 14.62 -34.95
CA LYS A 435 5.73 13.20 -35.33
C LYS A 435 4.70 12.57 -34.38
N LYS A 436 3.69 11.91 -34.95
CA LYS A 436 2.50 11.37 -34.26
C LYS A 436 2.86 10.66 -32.93
N GLY A 437 2.41 11.28 -31.83
CA GLY A 437 2.24 10.70 -30.49
C GLY A 437 2.19 11.74 -29.35
N PRO A 438 1.32 12.78 -29.37
CA PRO A 438 1.42 13.97 -28.50
C PRO A 438 0.49 13.98 -27.27
N LEU A 439 -0.33 12.95 -27.04
CA LEU A 439 -1.50 13.08 -26.16
C LEU A 439 -1.17 13.06 -24.67
N SER A 440 -0.15 12.31 -24.25
CA SER A 440 0.10 12.08 -22.82
C SER A 440 0.90 13.20 -22.12
N ILE A 441 1.90 13.81 -22.77
CA ILE A 441 2.49 15.10 -22.28
C ILE A 441 1.41 16.16 -22.20
N THR A 442 0.57 16.23 -23.24
CA THR A 442 -0.55 17.18 -23.26
C THR A 442 -1.49 16.90 -22.08
N ALA A 443 -1.78 15.63 -21.75
CA ALA A 443 -2.59 15.27 -20.60
C ALA A 443 -1.95 15.69 -19.27
N SER A 444 -0.66 15.42 -19.03
CA SER A 444 0.04 15.85 -17.82
C SER A 444 0.06 17.38 -17.69
N LEU A 445 0.36 18.10 -18.78
CA LEU A 445 0.33 19.57 -18.80
C LEU A 445 -1.08 20.12 -18.61
N VAL A 446 -2.11 19.47 -19.17
CA VAL A 446 -3.52 19.82 -18.97
C VAL A 446 -3.91 19.63 -17.51
N ARG A 447 -3.48 18.55 -16.85
CA ARG A 447 -3.70 18.34 -15.40
C ARG A 447 -2.99 19.39 -14.55
N CYS A 448 -1.74 19.74 -14.86
CA CYS A 448 -1.06 20.86 -14.20
C CYS A 448 -1.84 22.18 -14.36
N ARG A 449 -2.32 22.49 -15.58
CA ARG A 449 -3.15 23.68 -15.83
C ARG A 449 -4.47 23.63 -15.06
N ARG A 450 -5.08 22.46 -14.91
CA ARG A 450 -6.27 22.25 -14.09
C ARG A 450 -6.02 22.60 -12.63
N VAL A 451 -4.86 22.19 -12.07
CA VAL A 451 -4.46 22.60 -10.71
C VAL A 451 -4.33 24.13 -10.61
N PHE A 452 -3.61 24.76 -11.55
CA PHE A 452 -3.44 26.21 -11.54
C PHE A 452 -4.78 26.95 -11.67
N ALA A 453 -5.71 26.44 -12.49
CA ALA A 453 -7.04 27.02 -12.64
C ALA A 453 -7.90 26.86 -11.38
N ALA A 454 -7.88 25.67 -10.74
CA ALA A 454 -8.63 25.40 -9.52
C ALA A 454 -8.11 26.21 -8.31
N LEU A 455 -6.82 26.52 -8.28
CA LEU A 455 -6.15 27.23 -7.18
C LEU A 455 -5.64 28.61 -7.61
N VAL A 456 -6.37 29.27 -8.52
CA VAL A 456 -5.88 30.45 -9.28
C VAL A 456 -5.26 31.55 -8.44
N ALA A 457 -5.87 31.92 -7.30
CA ALA A 457 -5.37 32.99 -6.45
C ALA A 457 -3.95 32.69 -5.94
N LEU A 458 -3.74 31.50 -5.39
CA LEU A 458 -2.43 31.06 -4.90
C LEU A 458 -1.49 30.73 -6.06
N ALA A 459 -2.00 30.16 -7.15
CA ALA A 459 -1.19 29.80 -8.31
C ALA A 459 -0.51 31.00 -8.97
N VAL A 460 -1.22 32.12 -9.09
CA VAL A 460 -0.64 33.36 -9.66
C VAL A 460 0.54 33.84 -8.81
N GLU A 461 0.38 33.90 -7.49
CA GLU A 461 1.44 34.34 -6.58
C GLU A 461 2.65 33.40 -6.66
N GLU A 462 2.43 32.10 -6.54
CA GLU A 462 3.49 31.10 -6.53
C GLU A 462 4.26 31.00 -7.86
N LEU A 463 3.57 31.17 -8.99
CA LEU A 463 4.22 31.19 -10.31
C LEU A 463 5.07 32.45 -10.52
N VAL A 464 4.62 33.60 -10.03
CA VAL A 464 5.40 34.86 -10.08
C VAL A 464 6.63 34.76 -9.18
N GLU A 465 6.48 34.25 -7.96
CA GLU A 465 7.60 34.00 -7.04
C GLU A 465 8.62 33.02 -7.66
N ALA A 466 8.15 31.92 -8.23
CA ALA A 466 9.02 30.95 -8.90
C ALA A 466 9.76 31.57 -10.08
N ALA A 467 9.09 32.41 -10.90
CA ALA A 467 9.73 33.10 -12.02
C ALA A 467 10.80 34.08 -11.55
N ASP A 468 10.54 34.89 -10.51
CA ASP A 468 11.53 35.82 -9.97
C ASP A 468 12.72 35.06 -9.36
N ALA A 469 12.47 33.98 -8.62
CA ALA A 469 13.52 33.13 -8.06
C ALA A 469 14.41 32.48 -9.14
N LEU A 470 13.84 32.05 -10.27
CA LEU A 470 14.60 31.51 -11.40
C LEU A 470 15.40 32.59 -12.13
N LEU A 471 14.87 33.80 -12.25
CA LEU A 471 15.53 34.92 -12.94
C LEU A 471 16.57 35.62 -12.07
N ALA A 472 16.43 35.61 -10.74
CA ALA A 472 17.31 36.34 -9.83
C ALA A 472 18.79 35.96 -10.00
N PRO A 473 19.21 34.67 -10.04
CA PRO A 473 20.60 34.31 -10.30
C PRO A 473 21.15 34.81 -11.64
N VAL A 474 20.29 34.87 -12.68
CA VAL A 474 20.65 35.40 -14.00
C VAL A 474 20.87 36.91 -13.92
N ARG A 475 19.92 37.63 -13.30
CA ARG A 475 19.99 39.09 -13.09
C ARG A 475 21.19 39.50 -12.23
N LEU A 476 21.55 38.68 -11.26
CA LEU A 476 22.68 38.89 -10.36
C LEU A 476 24.02 38.42 -10.97
N GLY A 477 24.02 37.86 -12.19
CA GLY A 477 25.23 37.39 -12.87
C GLY A 477 25.91 36.20 -12.20
N VAL A 478 25.18 35.42 -11.39
CA VAL A 478 25.71 34.29 -10.60
C VAL A 478 25.69 32.99 -11.41
N VAL A 479 24.86 32.91 -12.45
CA VAL A 479 24.74 31.70 -13.30
C VAL A 479 25.93 31.60 -14.25
N ARG A 480 26.55 30.42 -14.30
CA ARG A 480 27.52 30.06 -15.33
C ARG A 480 26.84 29.26 -16.44
N PRO A 481 27.19 29.45 -17.72
CA PRO A 481 26.73 28.58 -18.78
C PRO A 481 27.07 27.12 -18.48
N THR A 482 26.05 26.27 -18.42
CA THR A 482 26.22 24.83 -18.31
C THR A 482 26.41 24.23 -19.71
N ALA A 483 27.12 23.11 -19.81
CA ALA A 483 27.18 22.36 -21.06
C ALA A 483 25.75 21.99 -21.52
N PRO A 484 25.47 22.01 -22.84
CA PRO A 484 24.16 21.60 -23.35
C PRO A 484 23.86 20.18 -22.89
N PHE A 485 22.67 19.97 -22.33
CA PHE A 485 22.18 18.65 -21.95
C PHE A 485 21.28 18.10 -23.06
N PRO A 486 21.25 16.78 -23.27
CA PRO A 486 20.37 16.17 -24.24
C PRO A 486 18.91 16.37 -23.81
N LEU A 487 18.10 16.95 -24.70
CA LEU A 487 16.66 17.04 -24.52
C LEU A 487 16.01 15.70 -24.88
N ALA A 488 14.89 15.39 -24.24
CA ALA A 488 14.09 14.22 -24.57
C ALA A 488 13.60 14.32 -26.03
N THR A 489 13.90 13.30 -26.81
CA THR A 489 13.49 13.22 -28.22
C THR A 489 12.17 12.47 -28.39
N THR A 490 11.80 11.66 -27.40
CA THR A 490 10.51 10.95 -27.34
C THR A 490 9.80 11.23 -26.01
N TYR A 491 8.48 11.02 -26.00
CA TYR A 491 7.68 11.07 -24.77
C TYR A 491 8.18 10.05 -23.72
N VAL A 492 8.55 8.87 -24.20
CA VAL A 492 9.03 7.76 -23.37
C VAL A 492 10.26 8.19 -22.57
N ASP A 493 11.22 8.79 -23.26
CA ASP A 493 12.46 9.26 -22.64
C ASP A 493 12.19 10.38 -21.63
N LEU A 494 11.21 11.25 -21.89
CA LEU A 494 10.82 12.31 -20.98
C LEU A 494 10.17 11.76 -19.70
N VAL A 495 9.23 10.80 -19.82
CA VAL A 495 8.60 10.19 -18.66
C VAL A 495 9.63 9.44 -17.84
N ASN A 496 10.42 8.57 -18.47
CA ASN A 496 11.45 7.80 -17.79
C ASN A 496 12.50 8.71 -17.14
N GLY A 497 12.94 9.75 -17.84
CA GLY A 497 13.88 10.75 -17.31
C GLY A 497 13.29 11.53 -16.13
N SER A 498 12.02 11.93 -16.21
CA SER A 498 11.31 12.59 -15.11
C SER A 498 11.10 11.67 -13.91
N GLU A 499 10.86 10.37 -14.14
CA GLU A 499 10.79 9.36 -13.08
C GLU A 499 12.14 9.16 -12.39
N ASP A 500 13.24 9.11 -13.15
CA ASP A 500 14.58 9.04 -12.57
C ASP A 500 14.93 10.33 -11.79
N LEU A 501 14.49 11.50 -12.27
CA LEU A 501 14.73 12.79 -11.61
C LEU A 501 13.97 12.93 -10.28
N PHE A 502 12.71 12.50 -10.23
CA PHE A 502 11.87 12.60 -9.03
C PHE A 502 11.89 11.35 -8.15
N GLY A 503 12.42 10.23 -8.66
CA GLY A 503 12.51 8.94 -7.97
C GLY A 503 13.73 8.77 -7.07
N VAL A 504 14.60 9.79 -6.99
CA VAL A 504 15.80 9.77 -6.15
C VAL A 504 15.42 9.71 -4.66
N GLU A 505 16.04 8.81 -3.91
CA GLU A 505 15.86 8.78 -2.45
C GLU A 505 16.49 10.03 -1.81
N PRO A 506 15.82 10.68 -0.83
CA PRO A 506 16.41 11.78 -0.10
C PRO A 506 17.75 11.34 0.50
N LEU A 507 18.82 12.11 0.26
CA LEU A 507 20.08 11.89 0.95
C LEU A 507 19.79 11.97 2.45
N SER A 508 20.01 10.88 3.18
CA SER A 508 19.84 10.84 4.63
C SER A 508 20.58 12.02 5.26
N THR A 509 19.85 12.92 5.91
CA THR A 509 20.41 14.00 6.73
C THR A 509 21.06 13.38 7.95
N GLY A 510 22.31 12.93 7.79
CA GLY A 510 23.07 12.26 8.84
C GLY A 510 23.38 13.22 10.00
N HIS A 511 22.57 13.19 11.05
CA HIS A 511 22.98 13.63 12.37
C HIS A 511 23.86 12.56 13.01
N SER A 512 25.18 12.70 12.84
CA SER A 512 26.21 12.41 13.85
C SER A 512 27.60 12.64 13.24
N ARG A 513 27.98 13.91 13.07
CA ARG A 513 29.40 14.28 12.99
C ARG A 513 29.92 14.42 14.41
N LEU A 514 30.49 13.33 14.94
CA LEU A 514 31.44 13.44 16.04
C LEU A 514 32.61 14.33 15.58
N PRO A 515 33.06 15.32 16.38
CA PRO A 515 34.16 16.19 15.98
C PRO A 515 35.47 15.42 16.14
N HIS A 516 35.99 14.87 15.05
CA HIS A 516 37.38 14.38 15.05
C HIS A 516 38.33 15.53 14.76
N SER A 517 39.11 15.88 15.77
CA SER A 517 40.17 16.88 15.74
C SER A 517 41.12 16.65 14.56
N ARG A 518 41.26 17.65 13.69
CA ARG A 518 42.29 17.68 12.64
C ARG A 518 43.66 17.87 13.28
N ARG A 519 44.54 16.89 13.11
CA ARG A 519 45.99 17.08 13.18
C ARG A 519 46.52 17.17 11.75
N GLU A 520 47.06 18.33 11.40
CA GLU A 520 47.70 18.60 10.12
C GLU A 520 48.91 17.67 9.89
N SER A 521 49.01 17.13 8.68
CA SER A 521 50.31 16.88 8.04
C SER A 521 50.14 16.90 6.53
N SER A 522 50.97 17.73 5.91
CA SER A 522 51.08 18.02 4.49
C SER A 522 51.97 16.99 3.80
N VAL A 523 51.54 16.43 2.66
CA VAL A 523 52.42 16.10 1.51
C VAL A 523 51.59 16.12 0.23
N ALA A 524 52.09 16.85 -0.77
CA ALA A 524 51.56 16.92 -2.13
C ALA A 524 52.15 15.80 -3.02
N GLY A 525 51.37 15.27 -3.96
CA GLY A 525 51.85 14.34 -4.99
C GLY A 525 50.77 14.00 -6.03
N ARG A 526 51.13 14.04 -7.31
CA ARG A 526 50.28 14.12 -8.51
C ARG A 526 49.78 12.76 -9.06
N ALA A 527 48.72 12.86 -9.88
CA ALA A 527 48.41 12.13 -11.12
C ALA A 527 47.47 10.89 -11.13
N ALA A 528 46.32 11.11 -11.79
CA ALA A 528 45.67 10.34 -12.88
C ALA A 528 45.18 8.87 -12.73
N ALA A 529 43.90 8.72 -13.10
CA ALA A 529 43.25 7.65 -13.87
C ALA A 529 42.80 6.33 -13.19
N ASN A 530 41.59 5.93 -13.60
CA ASN A 530 40.88 4.64 -13.50
C ASN A 530 40.19 4.21 -12.19
N GLY A 531 38.85 4.34 -12.22
CA GLY A 531 37.83 3.30 -12.01
C GLY A 531 37.94 2.27 -10.88
N THR A 532 36.94 2.26 -9.99
CA THR A 532 36.16 1.09 -9.47
C THR A 532 35.24 1.56 -8.33
N SER A 533 33.92 1.37 -8.43
CA SER A 533 33.14 0.30 -7.79
C SER A 533 33.20 0.26 -6.25
N MET A 534 32.14 0.74 -5.58
CA MET A 534 31.63 0.35 -4.25
C MET A 534 30.16 0.82 -4.20
N GLY A 535 29.12 0.14 -3.72
CA GLY A 535 28.94 -1.11 -2.99
C GLY A 535 27.48 -1.03 -2.50
N SER A 536 26.59 -1.78 -3.15
CA SER A 536 25.13 -1.71 -2.99
C SER A 536 24.66 -2.58 -1.84
N SER A 537 23.88 -2.01 -0.92
CA SER A 537 23.01 -2.77 0.00
C SER A 537 21.90 -1.87 0.52
N THR A 538 20.72 -1.95 -0.09
CA THR A 538 19.35 -1.76 0.43
C THR A 538 18.39 -1.83 -0.75
N LEU A 539 17.16 -2.28 -0.50
CA LEU A 539 16.14 -2.66 -1.50
C LEU A 539 15.93 -1.58 -2.58
N VAL A 540 15.99 -2.02 -3.83
CA VAL A 540 16.03 -1.19 -5.04
C VAL A 540 14.65 -0.57 -5.33
N PRO A 541 14.58 0.69 -5.82
CA PRO A 541 13.32 1.36 -6.16
C PRO A 541 12.49 0.61 -7.23
N ASP A 542 11.17 0.67 -7.05
CA ASP A 542 10.09 0.25 -7.97
C ASP A 542 10.29 0.99 -9.31
N ARG A 543 10.64 0.27 -10.38
CA ARG A 543 11.10 0.83 -11.66
C ARG A 543 10.11 0.45 -12.77
N SER A 544 9.00 1.18 -12.85
CA SER A 544 8.04 1.05 -13.95
C SER A 544 8.57 1.63 -15.26
N SER A 545 9.51 0.97 -15.93
CA SER A 545 9.96 1.37 -17.27
C SER A 545 8.98 0.90 -18.35
N THR A 546 7.78 1.47 -18.39
CA THR A 546 6.95 1.46 -19.61
C THR A 546 6.20 2.77 -19.81
N PRO A 547 6.41 3.45 -20.95
CA PRO A 547 5.61 4.60 -21.32
C PRO A 547 4.18 4.16 -21.66
N VAL A 548 3.20 4.68 -20.96
CA VAL A 548 1.79 4.51 -21.36
C VAL A 548 1.40 5.61 -22.33
N ALA A 549 1.02 5.20 -23.54
CA ALA A 549 0.16 5.99 -24.41
C ALA A 549 -1.22 6.09 -23.75
N THR A 550 -1.55 7.26 -23.21
CA THR A 550 -2.91 7.58 -22.77
C THR A 550 -3.71 8.02 -23.99
N GLU A 551 -4.44 7.08 -24.59
CA GLU A 551 -5.43 7.37 -25.62
C GLU A 551 -6.84 7.08 -25.07
N TYR A 552 -7.54 8.18 -24.72
CA TYR A 552 -9.00 8.45 -24.75
C TYR A 552 -9.97 7.67 -23.82
N PRO A 553 -11.24 8.12 -23.77
CA PRO A 553 -11.84 9.10 -22.86
C PRO A 553 -12.44 8.44 -21.59
N ASP A 554 -12.82 9.28 -20.62
CA ASP A 554 -13.66 8.91 -19.48
C ASP A 554 -14.98 8.28 -19.97
N ASP A 555 -15.04 6.95 -20.06
CA ASP A 555 -16.28 6.19 -20.21
C ASP A 555 -16.19 4.88 -19.44
N VAL A 556 -16.12 4.97 -18.10
CA VAL A 556 -16.82 4.06 -17.17
C VAL A 556 -17.05 4.83 -15.86
N ALA A 557 -17.89 5.86 -15.92
CA ALA A 557 -18.62 6.39 -14.77
C ALA A 557 -20.10 6.11 -15.04
N GLY A 558 -20.57 4.94 -14.62
CA GLY A 558 -21.93 4.53 -14.95
C GLY A 558 -22.23 3.07 -14.66
N GLU A 559 -21.96 2.60 -13.46
CA GLU A 559 -22.90 1.65 -12.84
C GLU A 559 -23.28 2.23 -11.49
N ALA A 560 -24.56 2.60 -11.43
CA ALA A 560 -25.21 3.12 -10.27
C ALA A 560 -25.12 2.11 -9.13
N LEU A 561 -24.98 2.65 -7.92
CA LEU A 561 -25.15 1.97 -6.66
C LEU A 561 -26.55 1.33 -6.63
N GLY A 562 -26.66 0.05 -7.00
CA GLY A 562 -27.77 -0.80 -6.63
C GLY A 562 -27.57 -1.22 -5.18
N GLY A 563 -28.24 -0.52 -4.27
CA GLY A 563 -28.47 -1.01 -2.92
C GLY A 563 -29.59 -2.03 -2.99
N ASP A 564 -29.24 -3.32 -2.87
CA ASP A 564 -30.19 -4.36 -2.56
C ASP A 564 -30.10 -4.62 -1.05
N ASP A 565 -30.86 -3.82 -0.30
CA ASP A 565 -31.37 -4.20 1.01
C ASP A 565 -32.50 -5.21 0.78
N ASP A 566 -32.24 -6.49 1.08
CA ASP A 566 -33.29 -7.49 1.23
C ASP A 566 -33.28 -8.02 2.66
N ALA A 567 -34.22 -7.50 3.45
CA ALA A 567 -34.74 -8.14 4.65
C ALA A 567 -36.24 -7.76 4.78
N SER A 568 -37.09 -8.66 4.27
CA SER A 568 -38.41 -9.05 4.81
C SER A 568 -38.56 -8.79 6.31
N GLU A 569 -39.68 -8.41 6.93
CA GLU A 569 -41.11 -8.61 6.68
C GLU A 569 -41.83 -7.78 7.78
N THR A 570 -42.89 -7.02 7.49
CA THR A 570 -44.07 -6.88 8.39
C THR A 570 -45.26 -6.28 7.62
N ASP A 571 -46.44 -6.78 7.99
CA ASP A 571 -47.78 -6.69 7.37
C ASP A 571 -48.47 -5.30 7.30
N GLU A 572 -49.26 -5.14 6.23
CA GLU A 572 -50.51 -4.33 6.04
C GLU A 572 -50.52 -2.77 6.08
N PRO A 573 -51.56 -2.08 5.53
CA PRO A 573 -52.31 -2.31 4.28
C PRO A 573 -52.43 -1.05 3.38
N ASN A 574 -52.95 -1.31 2.17
CA ASN A 574 -53.11 -0.48 0.98
C ASN A 574 -53.88 0.87 1.17
N ILE A 575 -53.30 2.00 0.73
CA ILE A 575 -53.99 3.29 0.50
C ILE A 575 -53.50 3.91 -0.82
N PRO A 576 -54.37 4.28 -1.78
CA PRO A 576 -53.95 4.88 -3.06
C PRO A 576 -53.64 6.38 -2.92
N PRO A 577 -52.66 6.92 -3.69
CA PRO A 577 -52.25 8.31 -3.58
C PRO A 577 -53.21 9.30 -4.29
N PRO A 578 -53.26 10.57 -3.85
CA PRO A 578 -54.20 11.56 -4.33
C PRO A 578 -53.77 12.24 -5.64
N VAL A 579 -54.77 12.58 -6.45
CA VAL A 579 -54.68 13.35 -7.69
C VAL A 579 -54.36 14.82 -7.37
N GLN A 580 -53.38 15.41 -8.07
CA GLN A 580 -53.14 16.86 -8.04
C GLN A 580 -53.74 17.57 -9.27
N PRO A 581 -54.22 18.82 -9.11
CA PRO A 581 -55.07 19.50 -10.09
C PRO A 581 -54.28 20.24 -11.19
N THR A 582 -54.91 20.30 -12.35
CA THR A 582 -54.56 21.07 -13.55
C THR A 582 -54.71 22.57 -13.32
N GLU A 583 -53.64 23.34 -13.61
CA GLU A 583 -53.74 24.77 -13.89
C GLU A 583 -53.40 25.07 -15.36
N SER A 584 -54.30 25.87 -15.92
CA SER A 584 -54.43 26.40 -17.27
C SER A 584 -53.54 27.61 -17.54
N GLN A 585 -52.97 27.72 -18.75
CA GLN A 585 -52.55 28.95 -19.45
C GLN A 585 -51.81 28.54 -20.74
N HIS A 586 -51.79 29.26 -21.86
CA HIS A 586 -52.70 30.16 -22.57
C HIS A 586 -52.11 30.21 -24.00
N HIS A 587 -52.97 30.33 -25.01
CA HIS A 587 -52.59 30.50 -26.42
C HIS A 587 -51.81 31.81 -26.65
N ASP A 588 -50.86 31.83 -27.59
CA ASP A 588 -50.76 32.91 -28.58
C ASP A 588 -49.90 32.50 -29.80
N ASP A 589 -50.51 32.68 -30.98
CA ASP A 589 -49.94 32.48 -32.33
C ASP A 589 -49.15 33.72 -32.80
N PRO A 590 -48.24 33.59 -33.79
CA PRO A 590 -47.53 34.70 -34.38
C PRO A 590 -48.28 35.30 -35.59
N MET A 591 -48.34 36.63 -35.68
CA MET A 591 -48.71 37.39 -36.89
C MET A 591 -47.55 38.30 -37.30
N GLY A 592 -47.31 38.37 -38.61
CA GLY A 592 -46.20 39.08 -39.24
C GLY A 592 -46.34 40.60 -39.28
N ASP A 593 -45.19 41.28 -39.41
CA ASP A 593 -44.64 41.83 -40.66
C ASP A 593 -43.11 41.93 -40.50
#